data_AF-A0A2M8D0I1-F1
#
_entry.id   AF-A0A2M8D0I1-F1
#
_cell.length_a   1.000
_cell.length_b   1.000
_cell.length_c   1.000
_cell.angle_alpha   90.00
_cell.angle_beta   90.00
_cell.angle_gamma   90.00
#
_symmetry.space_group_name_H-M   'P 1'
#
loop_
_entity.id
_entity.type
_entity.pdbx_description
1 polymer ?
#
loop_
_entity_poly.entity_id
_entity_poly.type
_entity_poly.pdbx_seq_one_letter_code
_entity_poly.pdbx_strand_id
1 'polypeptide(L)'
;MTNNVSESRFYMWRAIFALAHADHIVTDEEYRFMQKALDTENFSAAQRAVLELDREQPQEVMPLFMKIEDQEDRSRFFYFARMMCWSDGNFDEQEQKIMLALETVHVRNIDFDKALASVDMELDEEQKEMIAEDMERDSNPFMSFFRRFWP
;
A
#
# COMPACT_ATOMS: atom_id res chain seq x y z
N MET A 1 -18.32 6.60 -20.71
CA MET A 1 -17.56 5.61 -19.93
C MET A 1 -17.64 6.04 -18.48
N THR A 2 -18.02 5.16 -17.56
CA THR A 2 -17.99 5.49 -16.13
C THR A 2 -16.53 5.44 -15.69
N ASN A 3 -15.97 6.61 -15.39
CA ASN A 3 -14.63 6.73 -14.81
C ASN A 3 -14.75 6.37 -13.33
N ASN A 4 -14.59 5.09 -13.01
CA ASN A 4 -14.53 4.59 -11.65
C ASN A 4 -13.66 3.34 -11.58
N VAL A 5 -12.79 3.30 -10.58
CA VAL A 5 -12.09 2.06 -10.21
C VAL A 5 -13.09 1.08 -9.58
N SER A 6 -12.73 -0.21 -9.56
CA SER A 6 -13.52 -1.24 -8.87
C SER A 6 -13.64 -0.95 -7.37
N GLU A 7 -14.66 -1.51 -6.72
CA GLU A 7 -14.82 -1.38 -5.26
C GLU A 7 -13.60 -1.93 -4.49
N SER A 8 -13.05 -3.06 -4.93
CA SER A 8 -11.86 -3.64 -4.32
C SER A 8 -10.64 -2.71 -4.45
N ARG A 9 -10.39 -2.13 -5.64
CA ARG A 9 -9.31 -1.15 -5.87
C ARG A 9 -9.53 0.12 -5.05
N PHE A 10 -10.78 0.55 -4.91
CA PHE A 10 -11.14 1.69 -4.08
C PHE A 10 -10.84 1.42 -2.60
N TYR A 11 -11.27 0.28 -2.03
CA TYR A 11 -10.97 -0.08 -0.64
C TYR A 11 -9.47 -0.31 -0.39
N MET A 12 -8.73 -0.78 -1.40
CA MET A 12 -7.26 -0.85 -1.35
C MET A 12 -6.66 0.54 -1.12
N TRP A 13 -7.06 1.54 -1.91
CA TRP A 13 -6.57 2.91 -1.74
C TRP A 13 -6.95 3.53 -0.41
N ARG A 14 -8.19 3.31 0.05
CA ARG A 14 -8.63 3.75 1.38
C ARG A 14 -7.77 3.13 2.49
N ALA A 15 -7.46 1.84 2.38
CA ALA A 15 -6.62 1.15 3.36
C ALA A 15 -5.17 1.67 3.35
N ILE A 16 -4.65 2.04 2.18
CA ILE A 16 -3.33 2.67 2.04
C ILE A 16 -3.30 4.05 2.68
N PHE A 17 -4.34 4.87 2.46
CA PHE A 17 -4.42 6.19 3.10
C PHE A 17 -4.51 6.04 4.61
N ALA A 18 -5.37 5.14 5.11
CA ALA A 18 -5.42 4.80 6.52
C ALA A 18 -4.08 4.33 7.10
N LEU A 19 -3.28 3.60 6.32
CA LEU A 19 -1.96 3.11 6.74
C LEU A 19 -0.95 4.25 6.87
N ALA A 20 -0.91 5.18 5.91
CA ALA A 20 -0.04 6.37 5.94
C ALA A 20 -0.30 7.31 7.14
N HIS A 21 -1.39 7.09 7.87
CA HIS A 21 -1.74 7.85 9.07
C HIS A 21 -1.57 7.05 10.36
N ALA A 22 -1.07 5.81 10.29
CA ALA A 22 -1.11 4.87 11.41
C ALA A 22 -0.22 5.27 12.59
N ASP A 23 0.81 6.08 12.36
CA ASP A 23 1.69 6.67 13.38
C ASP A 23 1.26 8.09 13.81
N HIS A 24 0.14 8.59 13.28
CA HIS A 24 -0.41 9.94 13.46
C HIS A 24 0.45 11.08 12.90
N ILE A 25 1.48 10.81 12.10
CA ILE A 25 2.36 11.81 11.49
C ILE A 25 2.48 11.52 9.99
N VAL A 26 1.70 12.24 9.17
CA VAL A 26 1.88 12.16 7.71
C VAL A 26 3.03 13.06 7.28
N THR A 27 4.02 12.49 6.61
CA THR A 27 5.14 13.25 6.06
C THR A 27 4.79 13.91 4.72
N ASP A 28 5.62 14.87 4.28
CA ASP A 28 5.44 15.52 2.98
C ASP A 28 5.51 14.50 1.81
N GLU A 29 6.26 13.41 1.98
CA GLU A 29 6.39 12.36 0.97
C GLU A 29 5.14 11.49 0.89
N GLU A 30 4.59 11.07 2.03
CA GLU A 30 3.34 10.32 2.10
C GLU A 30 2.17 11.14 1.58
N TYR A 31 2.14 12.44 1.89
CA TYR A 31 1.14 13.35 1.33
C TYR A 31 1.25 13.45 -0.19
N ARG A 32 2.48 13.55 -0.74
CA ARG A 32 2.71 13.54 -2.20
C ARG A 32 2.32 12.22 -2.83
N PHE A 33 2.57 11.10 -2.16
CA PHE A 33 2.16 9.78 -2.61
C PHE A 33 0.62 9.69 -2.72
N MET A 34 -0.10 10.11 -1.68
CA MET A 34 -1.57 10.16 -1.68
C MET A 34 -2.10 11.11 -2.78
N GLN A 35 -1.48 12.28 -2.96
CA GLN A 35 -1.86 13.22 -4.01
C GLN A 35 -1.61 12.63 -5.41
N LYS A 36 -0.47 11.97 -5.63
CA LYS A 36 -0.15 11.29 -6.91
C LYS A 36 -1.21 10.24 -7.21
N ALA A 37 -1.59 9.41 -6.24
CA ALA A 37 -2.65 8.42 -6.41
C ALA A 37 -3.98 9.06 -6.82
N LEU A 38 -4.37 10.15 -6.15
CA LEU A 38 -5.55 10.93 -6.54
C LEU A 38 -5.45 11.41 -7.98
N ASP A 39 -4.30 11.88 -8.44
CA ASP A 39 -4.15 12.48 -9.77
C ASP A 39 -4.04 11.44 -10.90
N THR A 40 -3.50 10.26 -10.64
CA THR A 40 -3.25 9.23 -11.67
C THR A 40 -4.39 8.23 -11.83
N GLU A 41 -5.09 7.90 -10.75
CA GLU A 41 -6.12 6.86 -10.77
C GLU A 41 -7.48 7.42 -11.25
N ASN A 42 -8.22 6.60 -11.99
CA ASN A 42 -9.47 7.01 -12.62
C ASN A 42 -10.68 6.92 -11.65
N PHE A 43 -10.58 7.61 -10.51
CA PHE A 43 -11.65 7.67 -9.52
C PHE A 43 -12.85 8.46 -10.03
N SER A 44 -14.05 8.02 -9.64
CA SER A 44 -15.25 8.86 -9.77
C SER A 44 -15.17 10.06 -8.81
N ALA A 45 -15.97 11.10 -9.07
CA ALA A 45 -16.05 12.26 -8.19
C ALA A 45 -16.43 11.88 -6.74
N ALA A 46 -17.30 10.87 -6.58
CA ALA A 46 -17.68 10.37 -5.26
C ALA A 46 -16.53 9.62 -4.56
N GLN A 47 -15.82 8.74 -5.27
CA GLN A 47 -14.66 8.02 -4.73
C GLN A 47 -13.53 8.99 -4.35
N ARG A 48 -13.26 9.99 -5.20
CA ARG A 48 -12.26 11.03 -4.94
C ARG A 48 -12.59 11.82 -3.68
N ALA A 49 -13.84 12.26 -3.52
CA ALA A 49 -14.26 13.01 -2.32
C ALA A 49 -14.08 12.19 -1.03
N VAL A 50 -14.27 10.86 -1.09
CA VAL A 50 -14.02 9.98 0.07
C VAL A 50 -12.53 9.86 0.36
N LEU A 51 -11.68 9.71 -0.65
CA LEU A 51 -10.22 9.62 -0.45
C LEU A 51 -9.62 10.94 0.02
N GLU A 52 -10.14 12.08 -0.45
CA GLU A 52 -9.77 13.41 0.08
C GLU A 52 -10.13 13.53 1.57
N LEU A 53 -11.30 13.01 1.97
CA LEU A 53 -11.67 12.94 3.38
C LEU A 53 -10.78 11.98 4.16
N ASP A 54 -10.49 10.78 3.63
CA ASP A 54 -9.63 9.79 4.29
C ASP A 54 -8.19 10.31 4.49
N ARG A 55 -7.71 11.19 3.59
CA ARG A 55 -6.42 11.90 3.70
C ARG A 55 -6.39 12.94 4.83
N GLU A 56 -7.53 13.49 5.21
CA GLU A 56 -7.63 14.43 6.33
C GLU A 56 -8.04 13.74 7.63
N GLN A 57 -8.83 12.68 7.52
CA GLN A 57 -9.46 11.94 8.60
C GLN A 57 -9.30 10.44 8.38
N PRO A 58 -8.16 9.87 8.82
CA PRO A 58 -7.86 8.47 8.60
C PRO A 58 -8.88 7.56 9.25
N GLN A 59 -9.19 6.49 8.52
CA GLN A 59 -10.00 5.37 9.00
C GLN A 59 -9.08 4.29 9.59
N GLU A 60 -9.67 3.23 10.12
CA GLU A 60 -8.89 2.05 10.55
C GLU A 60 -8.49 1.17 9.36
N VAL A 61 -7.22 0.77 9.31
CA VAL A 61 -6.64 -0.04 8.21
C VAL A 61 -7.33 -1.40 8.09
N MET A 62 -7.48 -2.13 9.21
CA MET A 62 -7.97 -3.52 9.21
C MET A 62 -9.40 -3.65 8.63
N PRO A 63 -10.41 -2.86 9.04
CA PRO A 63 -11.74 -2.91 8.45
C PRO A 63 -11.78 -2.60 6.96
N LEU A 64 -10.90 -1.72 6.46
CA LEU A 64 -10.81 -1.38 5.04
C LEU A 64 -10.15 -2.50 4.24
N PHE A 65 -9.04 -3.04 4.75
CA PHE A 65 -8.34 -4.15 4.12
C PHE A 65 -9.21 -5.40 3.95
N MET A 66 -10.10 -5.68 4.91
CA MET A 66 -11.05 -6.81 4.82
C MET A 66 -12.06 -6.67 3.68
N LYS A 67 -12.25 -5.48 3.13
CA LYS A 67 -13.14 -5.21 1.99
C LYS A 67 -12.45 -5.30 0.63
N ILE A 68 -11.14 -5.57 0.62
CA ILE A 68 -10.40 -5.81 -0.61
C ILE A 68 -10.64 -7.27 -1.01
N GLU A 69 -11.57 -7.46 -1.96
CA GLU A 69 -12.00 -8.79 -2.41
C GLU A 69 -11.09 -9.39 -3.49
N ASP A 70 -10.49 -8.54 -4.33
CA ASP A 70 -9.64 -8.98 -5.43
C ASP A 70 -8.22 -9.26 -4.97
N GLN A 71 -7.68 -10.42 -5.34
CA GLN A 71 -6.37 -10.87 -4.89
C GLN A 71 -5.21 -10.00 -5.41
N GLU A 72 -5.33 -9.45 -6.62
CA GLU A 72 -4.33 -8.54 -7.19
C GLU A 72 -4.31 -7.21 -6.43
N ASP A 73 -5.48 -6.71 -6.03
CA ASP A 73 -5.60 -5.50 -5.20
C ASP A 73 -4.98 -5.69 -3.83
N ARG A 74 -5.09 -6.89 -3.26
CA ARG A 74 -4.43 -7.22 -1.99
C ARG A 74 -2.93 -7.31 -2.12
N SER A 75 -2.43 -7.93 -3.19
CA SER A 75 -0.99 -7.94 -3.47
C SER A 75 -0.46 -6.52 -3.63
N ARG A 76 -1.19 -5.66 -4.36
CA ARG A 76 -0.84 -4.25 -4.58
C ARG A 76 -0.91 -3.42 -3.30
N PHE A 77 -1.84 -3.71 -2.38
CA PHE A 77 -1.84 -3.08 -1.06
C PHE A 77 -0.48 -3.28 -0.38
N PHE A 78 0.00 -4.52 -0.29
CA PHE A 78 1.30 -4.81 0.35
C PHE A 78 2.46 -4.16 -0.40
N TYR A 79 2.36 -4.07 -1.72
CA TYR A 79 3.35 -3.36 -2.54
C TYR A 79 3.42 -1.87 -2.19
N PHE A 80 2.31 -1.17 -2.20
CA PHE A 80 2.25 0.26 -1.86
C PHE A 80 2.65 0.53 -0.41
N ALA A 81 2.20 -0.32 0.50
CA ALA A 81 2.61 -0.25 1.90
C ALA A 81 4.13 -0.30 2.04
N ARG A 82 4.81 -1.22 1.34
CA ARG A 82 6.28 -1.31 1.34
C ARG A 82 6.93 -0.05 0.76
N MET A 83 6.41 0.48 -0.33
CA MET A 83 6.98 1.70 -0.93
C MET A 83 6.88 2.90 0.01
N MET A 84 5.77 3.03 0.75
CA MET A 84 5.65 4.08 1.78
C MET A 84 6.69 3.87 2.89
N CYS A 85 6.93 2.63 3.34
CA CYS A 85 8.01 2.34 4.31
C CYS A 85 9.40 2.80 3.82
N TRP A 86 9.64 2.75 2.50
CA TRP A 86 10.95 3.00 1.91
C TRP A 86 11.23 4.49 1.67
N SER A 87 10.18 5.28 1.46
CA SER A 87 10.33 6.70 1.12
C SER A 87 10.98 7.50 2.27
N ASP A 88 10.55 7.27 3.51
CA ASP A 88 11.08 8.02 4.67
C ASP A 88 12.12 7.27 5.52
N GLY A 89 12.35 5.98 5.25
CA GLY A 89 13.25 5.13 6.03
C GLY A 89 12.89 5.00 7.52
N ASN A 90 11.70 5.47 7.92
CA ASN A 90 11.27 5.56 9.31
C ASN A 90 9.83 5.07 9.46
N PHE A 91 9.62 3.79 9.11
CA PHE A 91 8.33 3.12 9.30
C PHE A 91 8.21 2.72 10.79
N ASP A 92 7.33 3.39 11.52
CA ASP A 92 7.26 3.31 12.98
C ASP A 92 6.71 1.94 13.45
N GLU A 93 7.02 1.56 14.69
CA GLU A 93 6.63 0.28 15.30
C GLU A 93 5.13 -0.03 15.19
N GLN A 94 4.29 1.00 15.12
CA GLN A 94 2.84 0.87 15.03
C GLN A 94 2.39 0.36 13.65
N GLU A 95 2.99 0.89 12.59
CA GLU A 95 2.69 0.50 11.21
C GLU A 95 3.18 -0.92 10.94
N GLN A 96 4.34 -1.27 11.51
CA GLN A 96 4.91 -2.62 11.50
C GLN A 96 3.97 -3.65 12.13
N LYS A 97 3.38 -3.33 13.29
CA LYS A 97 2.42 -4.22 13.97
C LYS A 97 1.16 -4.43 13.15
N ILE A 98 0.67 -3.39 12.47
CA ILE A 98 -0.50 -3.48 11.58
C ILE A 98 -0.17 -4.38 10.39
N MET A 99 1.00 -4.20 9.78
CA MET A 99 1.42 -5.01 8.64
C MET A 99 1.63 -6.49 9.00
N LEU A 100 2.28 -6.79 10.13
CA LEU A 100 2.43 -8.16 10.64
C LEU A 100 1.08 -8.81 10.95
N ALA A 101 0.13 -8.04 11.51
CA ALA A 101 -1.21 -8.52 11.79
C ALA A 101 -1.99 -8.83 10.49
N LEU A 102 -1.90 -7.95 9.49
CA LEU A 102 -2.50 -8.13 8.16
C LEU A 102 -1.93 -9.36 7.46
N GLU A 103 -0.61 -9.52 7.52
CA GLU A 103 0.14 -10.60 6.91
C GLU A 103 -0.23 -11.96 7.53
N THR A 104 -0.26 -12.05 8.87
CA THR A 104 -0.62 -13.30 9.60
C THR A 104 -2.01 -13.80 9.22
N VAL A 105 -2.93 -12.89 8.88
CA VAL A 105 -4.30 -13.24 8.47
C VAL A 105 -4.37 -13.64 6.98
N HIS A 106 -3.42 -13.24 6.12
CA HIS A 106 -3.59 -13.32 4.65
C HIS A 106 -2.48 -13.96 3.81
N VAL A 107 -1.33 -14.37 4.38
CA VAL A 107 -0.18 -14.92 3.61
C VAL A 107 -0.43 -16.19 2.82
N ARG A 108 -1.55 -16.90 2.99
CA ARG A 108 -1.69 -18.19 2.31
C ARG A 108 -1.81 -18.15 0.78
N ASN A 109 -2.07 -17.01 0.11
CA ASN A 109 -2.41 -17.00 -1.34
C ASN A 109 -1.94 -15.77 -2.15
N ILE A 110 -0.91 -15.01 -1.74
CA ILE A 110 -0.52 -13.77 -2.45
C ILE A 110 0.55 -14.05 -3.51
N ASP A 111 0.22 -13.80 -4.79
CA ASP A 111 1.17 -13.79 -5.92
C ASP A 111 1.63 -12.34 -6.16
N PHE A 112 2.88 -12.05 -5.80
CA PHE A 112 3.43 -10.69 -5.77
C PHE A 112 4.03 -10.26 -7.13
N ASP A 113 4.52 -11.21 -7.93
CA ASP A 113 5.12 -10.92 -9.24
C ASP A 113 4.08 -10.30 -10.20
N LYS A 114 2.84 -10.80 -10.11
CA LYS A 114 1.71 -10.24 -10.86
C LYS A 114 1.31 -8.82 -10.41
N ALA A 115 1.51 -8.51 -9.13
CA ALA A 115 1.18 -7.20 -8.57
C ALA A 115 2.12 -6.11 -9.10
N LEU A 116 3.41 -6.43 -9.21
CA LEU A 116 4.44 -5.51 -9.71
C LEU A 116 4.17 -5.11 -11.17
N ALA A 117 3.83 -6.09 -12.02
CA ALA A 117 3.66 -5.90 -13.45
C ALA A 117 2.50 -4.99 -13.85
N SER A 118 1.62 -4.66 -12.90
CA SER A 118 0.33 -4.05 -13.17
C SER A 118 0.16 -2.66 -12.54
N VAL A 119 1.17 -2.20 -11.79
CA VAL A 119 1.25 -0.85 -11.22
C VAL A 119 1.88 0.09 -12.25
N ASP A 120 1.07 1.02 -12.76
CA ASP A 120 1.46 2.02 -13.78
C ASP A 120 1.95 3.34 -13.13
N MET A 121 2.15 3.36 -11.81
CA MET A 121 2.86 4.48 -11.19
C MET A 121 4.30 4.41 -11.67
N GLU A 122 4.76 5.44 -12.39
CA GLU A 122 6.17 5.64 -12.69
C GLU A 122 6.95 5.66 -11.38
N LEU A 123 7.49 4.50 -11.05
CA LEU A 123 8.58 4.32 -10.10
C LEU A 123 9.87 4.50 -10.86
N ASP A 124 10.86 5.06 -10.18
CA ASP A 124 12.19 5.04 -10.76
C ASP A 124 12.74 3.60 -10.80
N GLU A 125 13.71 3.37 -11.67
CA GLU A 125 14.25 2.03 -11.90
C GLU A 125 14.98 1.48 -10.66
N GLU A 126 15.48 2.37 -9.79
CA GLU A 126 16.16 2.00 -8.55
C GLU A 126 15.18 1.40 -7.54
N GLN A 127 14.02 2.02 -7.35
CA GLN A 127 12.92 1.50 -6.54
C GLN A 127 12.41 0.16 -7.06
N LYS A 128 12.31 -0.02 -8.39
CA LYS A 128 11.86 -1.28 -8.99
C LYS A 128 12.85 -2.42 -8.78
N GLU A 129 14.12 -2.20 -9.08
CA GLU A 129 15.18 -3.21 -8.95
C GLU A 129 15.32 -3.67 -7.50
N MET A 130 15.31 -2.74 -6.55
CA MET A 130 15.46 -3.06 -5.13
C MET A 130 14.26 -3.84 -4.57
N ILE A 131 13.02 -3.49 -4.94
CA ILE A 131 11.84 -4.25 -4.50
C ILE A 131 11.84 -5.65 -5.12
N ALA A 132 12.26 -5.79 -6.38
CA ALA A 132 12.39 -7.08 -7.03
C ALA A 132 13.45 -7.96 -6.36
N GLU A 133 14.62 -7.41 -6.01
CA GLU A 133 15.70 -8.16 -5.33
C GLU A 133 15.27 -8.72 -3.96
N ASP A 134 14.50 -7.96 -3.18
CA ASP A 134 13.97 -8.42 -1.89
C ASP A 134 12.86 -9.46 -2.06
N MET A 135 12.12 -9.42 -3.18
CA MET A 135 11.07 -10.39 -3.51
C MET A 135 11.62 -11.73 -4.02
N GLU A 136 12.70 -11.73 -4.80
CA GLU A 136 13.29 -12.98 -5.35
C GLU A 136 14.05 -13.82 -4.31
N ARG A 137 14.42 -13.24 -3.17
CA ARG A 137 15.36 -13.85 -2.23
C ARG A 137 14.76 -14.76 -1.16
N ASP A 138 13.45 -14.69 -0.87
CA ASP A 138 12.88 -15.45 0.25
C ASP A 138 11.41 -15.84 0.05
N SER A 139 11.04 -16.99 0.65
CA SER A 139 9.65 -17.49 0.66
C SER A 139 8.69 -16.64 1.51
N ASN A 140 9.24 -15.73 2.32
CA ASN A 140 8.54 -14.58 2.90
C ASN A 140 9.42 -13.32 2.75
N PRO A 141 9.27 -12.57 1.65
CA PRO A 141 10.05 -11.35 1.36
C PRO A 141 9.94 -10.28 2.45
N PHE A 142 8.79 -10.23 3.15
CA PHE A 142 8.53 -9.22 4.16
C PHE A 142 9.35 -9.47 5.44
N MET A 143 9.41 -10.71 5.92
CA MET A 143 10.22 -11.07 7.09
C MET A 143 11.73 -10.96 6.84
N SER A 144 12.16 -11.16 5.59
CA SER A 144 13.55 -11.00 5.17
C SER A 144 13.96 -9.52 5.15
N PHE A 145 13.13 -8.66 4.54
CA PHE A 145 13.26 -7.21 4.57
C PHE A 145 13.33 -6.67 6.01
N PHE A 146 12.39 -7.11 6.87
CA PHE A 146 12.35 -6.74 8.30
C PHE A 146 13.66 -7.07 9.03
N ARG A 147 14.24 -8.25 8.82
CA ARG A 147 15.50 -8.66 9.49
C ARG A 147 16.73 -7.94 8.99
N ARG A 148 16.70 -7.39 7.77
CA ARG A 148 17.88 -6.85 7.09
C ARG A 148 18.08 -5.37 7.34
N PHE A 149 16.99 -4.61 7.36
CA PHE A 149 17.02 -3.16 7.57
C PHE A 149 16.71 -2.76 9.02
N TRP A 150 16.40 -3.74 9.88
CA TRP A 150 16.17 -3.54 11.30
C TRP A 150 16.79 -4.70 12.13
N PRO A 151 17.83 -4.46 12.94
CA PRO A 151 18.49 -5.48 13.77
C PRO A 151 17.70 -5.90 15.02
#